data_AF-A0A955XX86-F1
#
_entry.id   AF-A0A955XX86-F1
#
_cell.length_a   1.000
_cell.length_b   1.000
_cell.length_c   1.000
_cell.angle_alpha   90.00
_cell.angle_beta   90.00
_cell.angle_gamma   90.00
#
_symmetry.space_group_name_H-M   'P 1'
#
loop_
_entity.id
_entity.type
_entity.pdbx_description
1 polymer ?
#
loop_
_entity_poly.entity_id
_entity_poly.type
_entity_poly.pdbx_seq_one_letter_code
_entity_poly.pdbx_strand_id
1 'polypeptide(L)'
;KGKVIANLPNQTETFGFGPGETVGAVSAFAGREFFYTAVAETDVVMLELSIETVLDIMEDNPELAWRMLGSLAWSFLETRERLVRQQHQQKLDDELAA
;
A
#
# COMPACT_ATOMS: atom_id res chain seq x y z
N LYS A 1 -12.71 -2.90 13.68
CA LYS A 1 -12.32 -1.76 12.81
C LYS A 1 -12.06 -2.35 11.43
N GLY A 2 -12.47 -1.66 10.36
CA GLY A 2 -12.29 -2.16 8.99
C GLY A 2 -10.83 -2.54 8.72
N LYS A 3 -10.64 -3.69 8.08
CA LYS A 3 -9.33 -4.31 7.81
C LYS A 3 -9.31 -4.89 6.39
N VAL A 4 -8.26 -4.57 5.67
CA VAL A 4 -7.96 -5.10 4.33
C VAL A 4 -6.59 -5.77 4.36
N ILE A 5 -6.46 -6.91 3.69
CA ILE A 5 -5.18 -7.60 3.50
C ILE A 5 -4.81 -7.58 2.02
N ALA A 6 -3.59 -7.18 1.71
CA ALA A 6 -2.98 -7.36 0.41
C ALA A 6 -2.23 -8.69 0.35
N ASN A 7 -2.57 -9.49 -0.66
CA ASN A 7 -1.89 -10.73 -1.01
C ASN A 7 -0.97 -10.46 -2.21
N LEU A 8 0.33 -10.68 -2.03
CA LEU A 8 1.28 -10.63 -3.15
C LEU A 8 1.05 -11.83 -4.08
N PRO A 9 1.56 -11.79 -5.33
CA PRO A 9 1.32 -12.85 -6.32
C PRO A 9 1.91 -14.21 -5.90
N ASN A 10 2.92 -14.21 -5.03
CA ASN A 10 3.50 -15.42 -4.44
C ASN A 10 2.65 -16.01 -3.31
N GLN A 11 1.58 -15.34 -2.86
CA GLN A 11 0.63 -15.71 -1.81
C GLN A 11 1.20 -16.04 -0.42
N THR A 12 2.53 -16.10 -0.26
CA THR A 12 3.21 -16.30 1.03
C THR A 12 3.44 -15.02 1.80
N GLU A 13 3.48 -13.87 1.11
CA GLU A 13 3.67 -12.57 1.73
C GLU A 13 2.36 -11.76 1.73
N THR A 14 2.02 -11.20 2.89
CA THR A 14 0.84 -10.35 3.06
C THR A 14 1.17 -9.10 3.88
N PHE A 15 0.41 -8.04 3.64
CA PHE A 15 0.43 -6.83 4.47
C PHE A 15 -0.97 -6.26 4.64
N GLY A 16 -1.21 -5.57 5.75
CA GLY A 16 -2.53 -5.07 6.12
C GLY A 16 -2.69 -3.58 5.93
N PHE A 17 -3.96 -3.19 5.77
CA PHE A 17 -4.41 -1.81 5.82
C PHE A 17 -5.51 -1.62 6.86
N GLY A 18 -5.51 -0.46 7.51
CA GLY A 18 -6.52 -0.01 8.47
C GLY A 18 -7.18 1.32 8.07
N PRO A 19 -8.02 1.89 8.96
CA PRO A 19 -8.74 3.13 8.69
C PRO A 19 -7.78 4.30 8.40
N GLY A 20 -8.04 5.02 7.30
CA GLY A 20 -7.24 6.16 6.86
C GLY A 20 -6.07 5.82 5.93
N GLU A 21 -5.77 4.52 5.76
CA GLU A 21 -4.74 4.08 4.82
C GLU A 21 -5.33 3.91 3.41
N THR A 22 -4.48 4.07 2.39
CA THR A 22 -4.88 4.03 0.98
C THR A 22 -4.44 2.72 0.34
N VAL A 23 -5.35 2.10 -0.42
CA VAL A 23 -5.10 0.88 -1.21
C VAL A 23 -4.94 1.27 -2.68
N GLY A 24 -4.01 0.65 -3.40
CA GLY A 24 -3.81 0.80 -4.84
C GLY A 24 -3.03 2.03 -5.32
N ALA A 25 -2.84 3.06 -4.47
CA ALA A 25 -2.28 4.35 -4.90
C ALA A 25 -0.96 4.25 -5.67
N VAL A 26 -0.01 3.42 -5.22
CA VAL A 26 1.31 3.31 -5.85
C VAL A 26 1.22 2.88 -7.33
N SER A 27 0.47 1.82 -7.62
CA SER A 27 0.30 1.35 -9.00
C SER A 27 -0.49 2.34 -9.86
N ALA A 28 -1.52 2.97 -9.28
CA ALA A 28 -2.31 3.99 -9.95
C ALA A 28 -1.45 5.19 -10.40
N PHE A 29 -0.65 5.76 -9.48
CA PHE A 29 0.27 6.86 -9.80
C PHE A 29 1.40 6.44 -10.75
N ALA A 30 1.84 5.18 -10.70
CA ALA A 30 2.89 4.68 -11.59
C ALA A 30 2.38 4.38 -13.02
N GLY A 31 1.06 4.36 -13.25
CA GLY A 31 0.47 3.88 -14.50
C GLY A 31 0.83 2.42 -14.78
N ARG A 32 0.94 1.60 -13.72
CA ARG A 32 1.35 0.19 -13.79
C ARG A 32 0.23 -0.72 -13.28
N GLU A 33 0.35 -2.00 -13.61
CA GLU A 33 -0.52 -3.03 -13.05
C GLU A 33 -0.41 -3.10 -11.51
N PHE A 34 -1.50 -3.50 -10.87
CA PHE A 34 -1.51 -3.74 -9.42
C PHE A 34 -0.69 -4.99 -9.10
N PHE A 35 0.28 -4.85 -8.19
CA PHE A 35 1.20 -5.93 -7.82
C PHE A 35 0.67 -6.81 -6.68
N TYR A 36 -0.58 -6.62 -6.23
CA TYR A 36 -1.22 -7.39 -5.18
C TYR A 36 -2.73 -7.43 -5.35
N THR A 37 -3.38 -8.42 -4.72
CA THR A 37 -4.83 -8.49 -4.59
C THR A 37 -5.23 -8.03 -3.18
N ALA A 38 -6.08 -7.01 -3.08
CA ALA A 38 -6.62 -6.55 -1.80
C ALA A 38 -7.94 -7.25 -1.47
N VAL A 39 -8.06 -7.80 -0.26
CA VAL A 39 -9.25 -8.50 0.21
C VAL A 39 -9.70 -7.88 1.53
N ALA A 40 -10.98 -7.51 1.61
CA ALA A 40 -11.58 -7.07 2.86
C ALA A 40 -11.80 -8.28 3.79
N GLU A 41 -11.18 -8.26 4.98
CA GLU A 41 -11.36 -9.32 5.99
C GLU A 41 -12.55 -9.05 6.91
N THR A 42 -13.02 -7.81 6.93
CA THR A 42 -14.16 -7.35 7.72
C THR A 42 -14.98 -6.39 6.86
N ASP A 43 -16.19 -6.04 7.30
CA ASP A 43 -16.95 -4.99 6.64
C ASP A 43 -16.16 -3.67 6.65
N VAL A 44 -15.93 -3.13 5.45
CA VAL A 44 -15.19 -1.89 5.22
C VAL A 44 -16.05 -0.90 4.46
N VAL A 45 -15.84 0.38 4.75
CA VAL A 45 -16.32 1.48 3.93
C VAL A 45 -15.10 2.13 3.32
N MET A 46 -15.09 2.25 2.00
CA MET A 46 -13.99 2.84 1.25
C MET A 46 -14.48 4.01 0.40
N LEU A 47 -13.57 4.95 0.15
CA LEU A 47 -13.74 6.00 -0.85
C LEU A 47 -12.95 5.58 -2.08
N GLU A 48 -13.64 5.42 -3.21
CA GLU A 48 -13.02 5.14 -4.50
C GLU A 48 -12.77 6.45 -5.24
N LEU A 49 -11.57 6.59 -5.79
CA LEU A 49 -11.17 7.75 -6.58
C LEU A 49 -10.46 7.25 -7.84
N SER A 50 -10.81 7.82 -8.99
CA SER A 50 -10.07 7.59 -10.23
C SER A 50 -8.74 8.34 -10.18
N ILE A 51 -7.70 7.81 -10.84
CA ILE A 51 -6.39 8.49 -10.87
C ILE A 51 -6.49 9.82 -11.62
N GLU A 52 -7.30 9.90 -12.67
CA GLU A 52 -7.53 11.12 -13.44
C GLU A 52 -8.14 12.20 -12.55
N THR A 53 -9.15 11.85 -11.74
CA THR A 53 -9.77 12.78 -10.79
C THR A 53 -8.75 13.30 -9.76
N VAL A 54 -7.87 12.43 -9.27
CA VAL A 54 -6.83 12.82 -8.32
C VAL A 54 -5.80 13.75 -8.96
N LEU A 55 -5.41 13.49 -10.21
CA LEU A 55 -4.48 14.33 -10.97
C LEU A 55 -5.08 15.70 -11.25
N ASP A 56 -6.33 15.78 -11.73
CA ASP A 56 -7.02 17.06 -11.97
C ASP A 56 -7.05 17.91 -10.68
N ILE A 57 -7.39 17.30 -9.54
CA ILE A 57 -7.40 17.99 -8.25
C ILE A 57 -5.99 18.48 -7.87
N MET A 58 -4.95 17.68 -8.12
CA MET A 58 -3.56 18.06 -7.87
C MET A 58 -3.11 19.22 -8.77
N GLU A 59 -3.51 19.22 -10.04
CA GLU A 59 -3.19 20.27 -11.01
C GLU A 59 -3.79 21.61 -10.57
N ASP A 60 -5.04 21.59 -10.10
CA ASP A 60 -5.72 22.78 -9.57
C ASP A 60 -5.18 23.23 -8.20
N ASN A 61 -4.52 22.33 -7.45
CA ASN A 61 -4.08 22.57 -6.07
C ASN A 61 -2.62 22.11 -5.85
N PRO A 62 -1.62 22.89 -6.29
CA PRO A 62 -0.21 22.48 -6.27
C PRO A 62 0.31 22.21 -4.85
N GLU A 63 -0.17 22.89 -3.81
CA GLU A 63 0.20 22.64 -2.43
C GLU A 63 -0.25 21.25 -1.95
N LEU A 64 -1.43 20.80 -2.43
CA LEU A 64 -1.93 19.46 -2.16
C LEU A 64 -1.07 18.43 -2.89
N ALA A 65 -0.71 18.70 -4.14
CA ALA A 65 0.16 17.83 -4.92
C ALA A 65 1.49 17.54 -4.21
N TRP A 66 2.16 18.59 -3.71
CA TRP A 66 3.42 18.43 -2.95
C TRP A 66 3.24 17.62 -1.66
N ARG A 67 2.16 17.84 -0.92
CA ARG A 67 1.86 17.08 0.31
C ARG A 67 1.59 15.61 0.01
N MET A 68 0.81 15.34 -1.03
CA MET A 68 0.51 13.97 -1.45
C MET A 68 1.76 13.24 -1.96
N LEU A 69 2.62 13.91 -2.72
CA LEU A 69 3.91 13.34 -3.14
C LEU A 69 4.77 12.94 -1.94
N GLY A 70 4.86 13.81 -0.93
CA GLY A 70 5.55 13.49 0.33
C GLY A 70 4.94 12.28 1.04
N SER A 71 3.61 12.20 1.11
CA SER A 71 2.89 11.07 1.71
C SER A 71 3.14 9.75 0.96
N LEU A 72 3.16 9.79 -0.37
CA LEU A 72 3.44 8.62 -1.21
C LEU A 72 4.89 8.14 -1.04
N ALA A 73 5.85 9.07 -1.05
CA ALA A 73 7.26 8.75 -0.81
C ALA A 73 7.47 8.11 0.57
N TRP A 74 6.83 8.66 1.60
CA TRP A 74 6.86 8.09 2.95
C TRP A 74 6.27 6.67 2.98
N SER A 75 5.07 6.50 2.43
CA SER A 75 4.38 5.20 2.40
C SER A 75 5.20 4.13 1.67
N PHE A 76 5.89 4.51 0.59
CA PHE A 76 6.77 3.62 -0.16
C PHE A 76 8.01 3.21 0.65
N LEU A 77 8.67 4.17 1.31
CA LEU A 77 9.82 3.88 2.17
C LEU A 77 9.43 2.99 3.35
N GLU A 78 8.33 3.29 4.03
CA GLU A 78 7.83 2.50 5.16
C GLU A 78 7.48 1.07 4.74
N THR A 79 6.79 0.90 3.61
CA THR A 79 6.48 -0.43 3.08
C THR A 79 7.74 -1.21 2.74
N ARG A 80 8.73 -0.56 2.11
CA ARG A 80 10.04 -1.18 1.82
C ARG A 80 10.74 -1.61 3.10
N GLU A 81 10.80 -0.75 4.12
CA GLU A 81 11.42 -1.07 5.41
C GLU A 81 10.72 -2.23 6.11
N ARG A 82 9.38 -2.26 6.07
CA ARG A 82 8.59 -3.35 6.66
C ARG A 82 8.88 -4.68 5.97
N LEU A 83 8.93 -4.70 4.64
CA LEU A 83 9.26 -5.92 3.87
C LEU A 83 10.68 -6.41 4.17
N VAL A 84 11.67 -5.50 4.23
CA VAL A 84 13.05 -5.87 4.59
C VAL A 84 13.11 -6.47 6.01
N ARG A 85 12.40 -5.89 6.97
CA ARG A 85 12.32 -6.43 8.35
C ARG A 85 11.66 -7.81 8.40
N GLN A 86 10.57 -8.00 7.65
CA GLN A 86 9.89 -9.30 7.57
C GLN A 86 10.79 -10.37 6.95
N GLN A 87 11.48 -10.07 5.86
CA GLN A 87 12.45 -10.99 5.24
C GLN A 87 13.60 -11.36 6.18
N HIS A 88 14.11 -10.41 6.97
CA HIS A 88 15.15 -10.68 7.95
C HIS A 88 14.64 -11.60 9.08
N GLN A 89 13.46 -11.33 9.62
CA GLN A 89 12.85 -12.16 10.66
C GLN A 89 12.59 -13.58 10.15
N GLN A 90 12.08 -13.73 8.92
CA GLN A 90 11.79 -15.03 8.34
C GLN A 90 13.05 -15.88 8.14
N LYS A 91 14.18 -15.26 7.74
CA LYS A 91 15.47 -15.97 7.68
C LYS A 91 15.93 -16.48 9.05
N LEU A 92 15.75 -15.68 10.10
CA LEU A 92 16.10 -16.09 11.46
C LEU A 92 15.21 -17.24 11.94
N ASP A 93 13.91 -17.18 11.64
CA ASP A 93 12.96 -18.23 11.99
C ASP A 93 13.28 -19.54 11.24
N ASP A 94 13.66 -19.45 9.96
CA ASP A 94 14.10 -20.60 9.14
C ASP A 94 15.42 -21.21 9.65
N GLU A 95 16.39 -20.39 10.06
CA GLU A 95 17.66 -20.85 10.65
C GLU A 95 17.49 -21.51 12.02
N LEU A 96 16.52 -21.06 12.83
CA LEU A 96 16.19 -21.67 14.12
C LEU A 96 15.38 -22.96 13.99
N ALA A 97 14.71 -23.17 12.85
CA ALA A 97 13.92 -24.36 12.57
C ALA A 97 14.73 -25.50 11.90
N ALA A 98 16.00 -25.26 11.55
CA ALA A 98 16.93 -26.20 10.92
C ALA A 98 17.90 -26.85 11.94
#